data_AF-A0A532TUK5-F1
#
_entry.id   AF-A0A532TUK5-F1
#
_cell.length_a   1.000
_cell.length_b   1.000
_cell.length_c   1.000
_cell.angle_alpha   90.00
_cell.angle_beta   90.00
_cell.angle_gamma   90.00
#
_symmetry.space_group_name_H-M   'P 1'
#
loop_
_entity.id
_entity.type
_entity.pdbx_description
1 polymer ?
#
loop_
_entity_poly.entity_id
_entity_poly.type
_entity_poly.pdbx_seq_one_letter_code
_entity_poly.pdbx_strand_id
1 'polypeptide(L)' 'MAVKLPKATVIKLFKDAGAARVSGDVAEVVNKIVVEIAKGAVKSAKAAGRKTVSADDLRLVVVS' A
#
# COMPACT_ATOMS: atom_id res chain seq x y z
N MET A 1 -2.78 -3.61 -16.98
CA MET A 1 -3.61 -2.78 -16.09
C MET A 1 -3.00 -2.81 -14.70
N ALA A 2 -2.56 -1.68 -14.15
CA ALA A 2 -2.22 -1.61 -12.74
C ALA A 2 -3.52 -1.61 -11.93
N VAL A 3 -3.72 -2.60 -11.07
CA VAL A 3 -4.84 -2.61 -10.11
C VAL A 3 -4.60 -1.48 -9.12
N LYS A 4 -5.59 -0.59 -8.98
CA LYS A 4 -5.56 0.52 -8.03
C LYS A 4 -6.70 0.38 -7.03
N LEU A 5 -6.45 0.76 -5.78
CA LEU A 5 -7.49 0.90 -4.78
C LEU A 5 -8.51 1.95 -5.25
N PRO A 6 -9.83 1.65 -5.17
CA PRO A 6 -10.85 2.61 -5.52
C PRO A 6 -10.73 3.89 -4.67
N LYS A 7 -10.85 5.06 -5.31
CA LYS A 7 -10.76 6.36 -4.63
C LYS A 7 -11.74 6.49 -3.47
N ALA A 8 -12.96 5.98 -3.63
CA ALA A 8 -13.97 5.99 -2.57
C ALA A 8 -13.54 5.20 -1.33
N THR A 9 -12.95 4.01 -1.51
CA THR A 9 -12.44 3.17 -0.43
C THR A 9 -11.32 3.88 0.33
N VAL A 10 -10.38 4.50 -0.39
CA VAL A 10 -9.30 5.26 0.25
C VAL A 10 -9.87 6.43 1.04
N ILE A 11 -10.75 7.25 0.46
CA ILE A 11 -11.36 8.38 1.18
C ILE A 11 -12.12 7.91 2.43
N LYS A 12 -12.87 6.81 2.33
CA LYS A 12 -13.60 6.24 3.47
C LYS A 12 -12.66 5.83 4.60
N LEU A 13 -11.56 5.12 4.29
CA LEU A 13 -10.56 4.72 5.28
C LEU A 13 -10.03 5.91 6.09
N PHE A 14 -9.72 7.02 5.43
CA PHE A 14 -9.23 8.23 6.11
C PHE A 14 -10.30 8.92 6.94
N LYS A 15 -11.56 8.94 6.48
CA LYS A 15 -12.68 9.48 7.25
C LYS A 15 -12.95 8.64 8.51
N ASP A 16 -12.92 7.32 8.38
CA ASP A 16 -13.08 6.39 9.50
C ASP A 16 -11.91 6.54 10.52
N ALA A 17 -10.73 6.96 10.05
CA ALA A 17 -9.59 7.34 10.88
C ALA A 17 -9.68 8.75 11.50
N GLY A 18 -10.77 9.50 11.28
CA GLY A 18 -11.03 10.81 11.89
C GLY A 18 -10.75 12.02 10.99
N ALA A 19 -10.41 11.84 9.72
CA ALA A 19 -10.23 12.96 8.81
C ALA A 19 -11.58 13.63 8.48
N ALA A 20 -11.73 14.91 8.82
CA ALA A 20 -12.93 15.68 8.48
C ALA A 20 -13.09 15.88 6.95
N ARG A 21 -11.98 16.05 6.24
CA ARG A 21 -11.91 16.17 4.77
C ARG A 21 -10.69 15.43 4.25
N VAL A 22 -10.77 14.95 3.01
CA VAL A 22 -9.70 14.22 2.32
C VAL A 22 -9.58 14.82 0.93
N SER A 23 -8.38 15.24 0.53
CA SER A 23 -8.16 15.85 -0.78
C SER A 23 -8.26 14.81 -1.91
N GLY A 24 -8.50 15.30 -3.13
CA GLY A 24 -8.80 14.45 -4.28
C GLY A 24 -7.64 13.58 -4.76
N ASP A 25 -6.41 13.98 -4.44
CA ASP A 25 -5.12 13.39 -4.82
C ASP A 25 -4.62 12.33 -3.82
N VAL A 26 -5.13 12.30 -2.58
CA VAL A 26 -4.74 11.31 -1.55
C VAL A 26 -4.83 9.88 -2.09
N ALA A 27 -5.89 9.56 -2.83
CA ALA A 27 -6.07 8.24 -3.40
C ALA A 27 -4.96 7.84 -4.38
N GLU A 28 -4.41 8.80 -5.13
CA GLU A 28 -3.31 8.54 -6.04
C GLU A 28 -2.00 8.28 -5.29
N VAL A 29 -1.72 9.11 -4.28
CA VAL A 29 -0.51 8.97 -3.44
C VAL A 29 -0.53 7.64 -2.67
N VAL A 30 -1.66 7.27 -2.08
CA VAL A 30 -1.84 5.99 -1.39
C VAL A 30 -1.58 4.81 -2.33
N ASN A 31 -2.07 4.87 -3.57
CA ASN A 31 -1.79 3.82 -4.55
C ASN A 31 -0.30 3.71 -4.87
N LYS A 32 0.42 4.83 -4.98
CA LYS A 32 1.89 4.81 -5.17
C LYS A 32 2.60 4.16 -3.99
N ILE A 33 2.22 4.51 -2.76
CA ILE A 33 2.77 3.92 -1.54
C ILE A 33 2.53 2.40 -1.50
N VAL A 34 1.30 1.95 -1.79
CA VAL A 34 0.96 0.52 -1.80
C VAL A 34 1.77 -0.26 -2.84
N VAL A 35 2.03 0.33 -4.00
CA VAL A 35 2.89 -0.29 -5.03
C VAL A 35 4.33 -0.44 -4.53
N GLU A 36 4.89 0.57 -3.87
CA GLU A 36 6.24 0.48 -3.30
C GLU A 36 6.31 -0.55 -2.17
N ILE A 37 5.28 -0.63 -1.32
CA ILE A 37 5.14 -1.70 -0.31
C ILE A 37 5.16 -3.08 -0.99
N ALA A 38 4.36 -3.27 -2.04
CA ALA A 38 4.29 -4.54 -2.75
C ALA A 38 5.62 -4.93 -3.39
N LYS A 39 6.32 -3.97 -4.04
CA LYS A 39 7.66 -4.21 -4.61
C LYS A 39 8.67 -4.62 -3.53
N GLY A 40 8.67 -3.94 -2.40
CA GLY A 40 9.53 -4.25 -1.26
C GLY A 40 9.28 -5.66 -0.72
N ALA A 41 8.01 -6.02 -0.52
CA ALA A 41 7.62 -7.33 -0.01
C ALA A 41 7.98 -8.46 -0.99
N VAL A 42 7.78 -8.26 -2.30
CA VAL A 42 8.21 -9.22 -3.33
C VAL A 42 9.73 -9.40 -3.32
N LYS A 43 10.49 -8.31 -3.18
CA LYS A 43 11.96 -8.36 -3.10
C LYS A 43 12.42 -9.09 -1.84
N SER A 44 11.78 -8.85 -0.70
CA SER A 44 12.04 -9.56 0.57
C SER A 44 11.82 -11.06 0.42
N ALA A 45 10.64 -11.48 -0.08
CA ALA A 45 10.33 -12.90 -0.28
C ALA A 45 11.35 -13.58 -1.21
N LYS A 46 11.73 -12.89 -2.30
CA LYS A 46 12.73 -13.37 -3.25
C LYS A 46 14.12 -13.52 -2.62
N ALA A 47 14.55 -12.56 -1.79
CA ALA A 47 15.83 -12.63 -1.08
C ALA A 47 15.88 -13.80 -0.10
N ALA A 48 14.72 -14.19 0.46
CA ALA A 48 14.55 -15.37 1.31
C ALA A 48 14.33 -16.69 0.53
N GLY A 49 14.44 -16.68 -0.80
CA GLY A 49 14.24 -17.87 -1.65
C GLY A 49 12.78 -18.34 -1.77
N ARG A 50 11.82 -17.54 -1.29
CA ARG A 50 10.39 -17.86 -1.34
C ARG A 50 9.71 -17.24 -2.56
N LYS A 51 8.71 -17.93 -3.10
CA LYS A 51 7.84 -17.41 -4.17
C LYS A 51 6.56 -16.76 -3.64
N THR A 52 6.15 -17.12 -2.43
CA THR A 52 4.95 -16.59 -1.78
C THR A 52 5.33 -15.44 -0.86
N VAL A 53 4.73 -14.28 -1.08
CA VAL A 53 4.81 -13.13 -0.17
C VAL A 53 3.98 -13.43 1.08
N SER A 54 4.58 -13.24 2.24
CA SER A 54 3.96 -13.45 3.55
C SER A 54 3.77 -12.12 4.30
N ALA A 55 3.04 -12.13 5.40
CA ALA A 55 2.88 -10.94 6.24
C ALA A 55 4.22 -10.41 6.77
N ASP A 56 5.21 -11.28 7.00
CA ASP A 56 6.53 -10.86 7.48
C ASP A 56 7.31 -10.05 6.43
N ASP A 57 7.03 -10.25 5.14
CA ASP A 57 7.64 -9.47 4.06
C ASP A 57 7.11 -8.03 3.99
N LEU A 58 5.95 -7.75 4.61
CA LEU A 58 5.38 -6.40 4.69
C LEU A 58 6.00 -5.61 5.85
N ARG A 59 6.45 -6.28 6.92
CA ARG A 59 6.99 -5.65 8.14
C ARG A 59 8.35 -4.97 7.92
N LEU A 60 9.09 -5.37 6.89
CA LEU A 60 10.40 -4.81 6.55
C LEU A 60 10.32 -3.58 5.63
N VAL A 61 9.14 -3.25 5.11
CA VAL A 61 8.97 -2.10 4.21
C VAL A 61 8.47 -0.90 5.00
N VAL A 62 9.40 -0.19 5.63
CA VAL A 62 9.13 1.18 6.09
C VAL A 62 9.27 2.08 4.87
N VAL A 63 8.15 2.64 4.41
CA VAL A 63 8.16 3.72 3.42
C VAL A 63 8.54 4.99 4.17
N SER A 64 9.82 5.36 4.09
CA SER A 64 10.35 6.65 4.57
C SER A 64 9.96 7.79 3.65
#